data_AF-A0A2H0C388-F1
#
_entry.id   AF-A0A2H0C388-F1
#
_cell.length_a   1.000
_cell.length_b   1.000
_cell.length_c   1.000
_cell.angle_alpha   90.00
_cell.angle_beta   90.00
_cell.angle_gamma   90.00
#
_symmetry.space_group_name_H-M   'P 1'
#
loop_
_entity.id
_entity.type
_entity.pdbx_description
1 polymer ?
#
loop_
_entity_poly.entity_id
_entity_poly.type
_entity_poly.pdbx_seq_one_letter_code
_entity_poly.pdbx_strand_id
1 'polypeptide(L)'
;MIVIFKRFIEKDIDKYITSEDQKILFIWGPRRSGKTTILENIAGRLNLNVFNFDSESDREKFKPRDEVLSKLIQDKKIILIDEVQNYPESTVSLKILHDKYKIKIIAT
;
A
#
# COMPACT_ATOMS: atom_id res chain seq x y z
N MET A 1 11.82 -26.63 4.45
CA MET A 1 10.53 -26.64 3.73
C MET A 1 9.68 -25.50 4.31
N ILE A 2 9.52 -24.39 3.59
CA ILE A 2 8.64 -23.30 4.02
C ILE A 2 7.24 -23.64 3.51
N VAL A 3 6.29 -23.88 4.42
CA VAL A 3 4.89 -24.10 4.07
C VAL A 3 4.22 -22.73 4.03
N ILE A 4 3.82 -22.29 2.83
CA ILE A 4 3.04 -21.05 2.65
C ILE A 4 1.56 -21.43 2.72
N PHE A 5 0.90 -21.12 3.83
CA PHE A 5 -0.55 -21.23 3.92
C PHE A 5 -1.18 -20.06 3.17
N LYS A 6 -1.89 -20.36 2.07
CA LYS A 6 -2.63 -19.36 1.31
C LYS A 6 -3.77 -18.81 2.16
N ARG A 7 -3.71 -17.53 2.54
CA ARG A 7 -4.75 -16.92 3.39
C ARG A 7 -6.04 -16.74 2.59
N PHE A 8 -7.20 -16.94 3.22
CA PHE A 8 -8.51 -16.74 2.58
C PHE A 8 -8.63 -15.34 1.95
N ILE A 9 -8.11 -14.31 2.62
CA ILE A 9 -8.17 -12.91 2.18
C ILE A 9 -7.30 -12.61 0.95
N GLU A 10 -6.29 -13.43 0.63
CA GLU A 10 -5.42 -13.19 -0.53
C GLU A 10 -6.21 -13.26 -1.83
N LYS A 11 -7.24 -14.12 -1.90
CA LYS A 11 -8.11 -14.20 -3.08
C LYS A 11 -8.86 -12.89 -3.34
N ASP A 12 -9.36 -12.27 -2.27
CA ASP A 12 -10.10 -11.01 -2.36
C ASP A 12 -9.17 -9.85 -2.70
N ILE A 13 -7.95 -9.86 -2.16
CA ILE A 13 -6.91 -8.88 -2.50
C ILE A 13 -6.49 -9.02 -3.97
N ASP A 14 -6.27 -10.24 -4.47
CA ASP A 14 -5.92 -10.47 -5.87
C ASP A 14 -7.05 -10.04 -6.82
N LYS A 15 -8.31 -10.27 -6.43
CA LYS A 15 -9.48 -9.77 -7.16
C LYS A 15 -9.53 -8.24 -7.14
N TYR A 16 -9.26 -7.61 -5.99
CA TYR A 16 -9.20 -6.16 -5.88
C TYR A 16 -8.10 -5.58 -6.80
N ILE A 17 -6.88 -6.13 -6.74
CA ILE A 17 -5.73 -5.69 -7.54
C ILE A 17 -6.08 -5.68 -9.04
N THR A 18 -6.69 -6.75 -9.54
CA THR A 18 -7.02 -6.93 -10.96
C THR A 18 -8.30 -6.20 -11.41
N SER A 19 -9.14 -5.76 -10.48
CA SER A 19 -10.40 -5.07 -10.79
C SER A 19 -10.19 -3.62 -11.26
N GLU A 20 -11.27 -2.96 -11.69
CA GLU A 20 -11.30 -1.51 -11.91
C GLU A 20 -11.52 -0.70 -10.62
N ASP A 21 -11.78 -1.36 -9.49
CA ASP A 21 -12.00 -0.68 -8.20
C ASP A 21 -10.73 0.09 -7.79
N GLN A 22 -10.92 1.34 -7.39
CA GLN A 22 -9.86 2.25 -6.96
C GLN A 22 -9.90 2.53 -5.46
N LYS A 23 -10.95 2.09 -4.74
CA LYS A 23 -11.08 2.35 -3.30
C LYS A 23 -9.82 1.91 -2.55
N ILE A 24 -9.27 2.80 -1.74
CA ILE A 24 -8.13 2.47 -0.88
C ILE A 24 -8.48 1.24 -0.03
N LEU A 25 -7.69 0.17 -0.17
CA LEU A 25 -7.89 -1.07 0.54
C LEU A 25 -7.08 -1.05 1.83
N PHE A 26 -7.77 -1.01 2.96
CA PHE A 26 -7.14 -1.15 4.27
C PHE A 26 -7.30 -2.58 4.79
N ILE A 27 -6.18 -3.20 5.16
CA ILE A 27 -6.13 -4.53 5.77
C ILE A 27 -5.98 -4.32 7.27
N TRP A 28 -7.06 -4.47 8.02
CA TRP A 28 -7.06 -4.29 9.47
C TRP A 28 -6.96 -5.62 10.23
N GLY A 29 -6.40 -5.57 11.44
CA GLY A 29 -6.35 -6.72 12.33
C GLY A 29 -5.35 -6.54 13.47
N PRO A 30 -5.33 -7.47 14.45
CA PRO A 30 -4.45 -7.36 15.61
C PRO A 30 -2.96 -7.38 15.24
N ARG A 31 -2.09 -6.92 16.15
CA ARG A 31 -0.63 -7.05 15.96
C ARG A 31 -0.24 -8.51 15.75
N ARG A 32 0.77 -8.75 14.90
CA ARG A 32 1.28 -10.09 14.55
C ARG A 32 0.27 -11.02 13.86
N SER A 33 -0.81 -10.49 13.28
CA SER A 33 -1.76 -11.28 12.47
C SER A 33 -1.30 -11.56 11.03
N GLY A 34 -0.08 -11.13 10.65
CA GLY A 34 0.51 -11.37 9.33
C GLY A 34 0.14 -10.36 8.24
N LYS A 35 -0.29 -9.16 8.61
CA LYS A 35 -0.63 -8.07 7.67
C LYS A 35 0.56 -7.61 6.83
N THR A 36 1.68 -7.26 7.48
CA THR A 36 2.94 -6.94 6.81
C THR A 36 3.37 -8.06 5.87
N THR A 37 3.25 -9.33 6.28
CA THR A 37 3.54 -10.48 5.42
C THR A 37 2.68 -10.52 4.16
N ILE A 38 1.41 -10.10 4.23
CA ILE A 38 0.55 -9.99 3.05
C ILE A 38 1.07 -8.90 2.11
N LEU A 39 1.44 -7.72 2.62
CA LEU A 39 2.02 -6.64 1.81
C LEU A 39 3.33 -7.08 1.15
N GLU A 40 4.24 -7.69 1.90
CA GLU A 40 5.52 -8.20 1.37
C GLU A 40 5.31 -9.28 0.30
N ASN A 41 4.33 -10.17 0.47
CA ASN A 41 3.97 -11.14 -0.55
C ASN A 41 3.43 -10.47 -1.83
N ILE A 42 2.63 -9.41 -1.72
CA ILE A 42 2.16 -8.64 -2.88
C ILE A 42 3.34 -7.93 -3.53
N ALA A 43 4.21 -7.32 -2.73
CA ALA A 43 5.39 -6.60 -3.17
C ALA A 43 6.32 -7.51 -3.99
N GLY A 44 6.64 -8.69 -3.48
CA GLY A 44 7.47 -9.67 -4.19
C GLY A 44 6.82 -10.18 -5.48
N ARG A 45 5.50 -10.45 -5.49
CA ARG A 45 4.79 -10.93 -6.69
C ARG A 45 4.70 -9.88 -7.79
N LEU A 46 4.57 -8.60 -7.43
CA LEU A 46 4.35 -7.50 -8.37
C LEU A 46 5.60 -6.63 -8.60
N ASN A 47 6.73 -7.01 -7.99
CA ASN A 47 7.98 -6.23 -7.99
C ASN A 47 7.76 -4.77 -7.57
N LEU A 48 7.04 -4.59 -6.44
CA LEU A 48 6.74 -3.29 -5.84
C LEU A 48 7.55 -3.08 -4.56
N ASN A 49 7.59 -1.84 -4.10
CA ASN A 49 8.14 -1.51 -2.78
C ASN A 49 7.00 -1.38 -1.76
N VAL A 50 7.25 -1.81 -0.53
CA VAL A 50 6.43 -1.44 0.63
C VAL A 50 7.02 -0.19 1.27
N PHE A 51 6.19 0.83 1.48
CA PHE A 51 6.56 2.02 2.24
C PHE A 51 6.13 1.84 3.68
N ASN A 52 7.05 1.93 4.62
CA ASN A 52 6.74 1.74 6.03
C ASN A 52 6.57 3.10 6.71
N PHE A 53 5.38 3.40 7.22
CA PHE A 53 5.11 4.68 7.86
C PHE A 53 5.66 4.78 9.29
N ASP A 54 6.43 3.83 9.79
CA ASP A 54 7.35 4.04 10.92
C ASP A 54 8.66 4.72 10.48
N SER A 55 9.03 4.62 9.20
CA SER A 55 10.24 5.22 8.64
C SER A 55 10.00 6.67 8.23
N GLU A 56 10.72 7.61 8.85
CA GLU A 56 10.69 9.03 8.46
C GLU A 56 11.05 9.22 6.99
N SER A 57 12.05 8.49 6.49
CA SER A 57 12.47 8.55 5.09
C SER A 57 11.38 8.13 4.10
N ASP A 58 10.47 7.24 4.51
CA ASP A 58 9.31 6.89 3.70
C ASP A 58 8.22 7.95 3.82
N ARG A 59 7.95 8.48 5.02
CA ARG A 59 6.99 9.60 5.21
C ARG A 59 7.32 10.82 4.36
N GLU A 60 8.61 11.15 4.21
CA GLU A 60 9.06 12.27 3.37
C GLU A 60 8.68 12.12 1.89
N LYS A 61 8.49 10.89 1.41
CA LYS A 61 8.04 10.62 0.03
C LYS A 61 6.53 10.87 -0.15
N PHE A 62 5.78 11.02 0.95
CA PHE A 62 4.34 11.25 0.97
C PHE A 62 4.00 12.68 1.44
N LYS A 63 4.88 13.66 1.23
CA LYS A 63 4.48 15.07 1.42
C LYS A 63 3.41 15.44 0.38
N PRO A 64 2.38 16.22 0.76
CA PRO A 64 1.26 16.57 -0.12
C PRO A 64 1.66 17.67 -1.13
N ARG A 65 2.66 17.39 -1.95
CA ARG A 65 3.16 18.24 -3.03
C ARG A 65 3.15 17.44 -4.32
N ASP A 66 2.58 17.99 -5.37
CA ASP A 66 2.43 17.30 -6.65
C ASP A 66 3.76 16.81 -7.23
N GLU A 67 4.83 17.60 -7.12
CA GLU A 67 6.16 17.22 -7.58
C GLU A 67 6.76 16.05 -6.80
N VAL A 68 6.41 15.91 -5.52
CA VAL A 68 6.88 14.80 -4.67
C VAL A 68 6.10 13.54 -5.01
N LEU A 69 4.78 13.65 -5.08
CA LEU A 69 3.89 12.50 -5.34
C LEU A 69 4.04 11.97 -6.76
N SER A 70 4.25 12.83 -7.76
CA SER A 70 4.51 12.40 -9.14
C SER A 70 5.85 11.64 -9.27
N LYS A 71 6.89 12.08 -8.55
CA LYS A 71 8.18 11.35 -8.46
C LYS A 71 8.06 10.03 -7.71
N LEU A 72 7.20 9.95 -6.69
CA LEU A 72 6.94 8.73 -5.93
C LEU A 72 6.32 7.64 -6.82
N ILE A 73 5.32 8.02 -7.63
CA ILE A 73 4.56 7.06 -8.43
C ILE A 73 5.32 6.61 -9.68
N GLN A 74 6.06 7.49 -10.37
CA GLN A 74 6.65 7.18 -11.68
C GLN A 74 5.62 6.44 -12.58
N ASP A 75 5.93 5.21 -13.02
CA ASP A 75 5.07 4.36 -13.84
C ASP A 75 4.25 3.34 -13.03
N LYS A 76 4.30 3.42 -11.69
CA LYS A 76 3.60 2.48 -10.79
C LYS A 76 2.12 2.80 -10.74
N LYS A 77 1.30 1.75 -10.76
CA LYS A 77 -0.17 1.83 -10.60
C LYS A 77 -0.66 1.45 -9.21
N ILE A 78 0.24 0.91 -8.38
CA ILE A 78 -0.07 0.37 -7.06
C ILE A 78 0.99 0.87 -6.07
N ILE A 79 0.54 1.33 -4.91
CA ILE A 79 1.38 1.66 -3.75
C ILE A 79 0.96 0.78 -2.56
N LEU A 80 1.97 0.25 -1.87
CA LEU A 80 1.81 -0.58 -0.67
C LEU A 80 2.34 0.20 0.53
N ILE A 81 1.55 0.29 1.61
CA ILE A 81 1.89 1.07 2.81
C ILE A 81 1.71 0.21 4.06
N ASP A 82 2.78 0.02 4.82
CA ASP A 82 2.73 -0.62 6.14
C ASP A 82 2.53 0.42 7.25
N GLU A 83 1.83 0.04 8.30
CA GLU A 83 1.54 0.84 9.51
C GLU A 83 1.02 2.27 9.20
N VAL A 84 0.03 2.40 8.32
CA VAL A 84 -0.45 3.69 7.80
C VAL A 84 -0.95 4.64 8.90
N GLN A 85 -1.46 4.09 10.00
CA GLN A 85 -1.96 4.85 11.14
C GLN A 85 -0.85 5.61 11.89
N ASN A 86 0.42 5.25 11.67
CA ASN A 86 1.55 5.92 12.32
C ASN A 86 1.95 7.23 11.61
N TYR A 87 1.30 7.58 10.49
CA TYR A 87 1.42 8.89 9.84
C TYR A 87 0.04 9.42 9.35
N PRO A 88 -0.85 9.85 10.26
CA PRO A 88 -2.21 10.32 9.91
C PRO A 88 -2.25 11.50 8.93
N GLU A 89 -1.22 12.36 8.94
CA GLU A 89 -1.10 13.53 8.06
C GLU A 89 -0.96 13.13 6.57
N SER A 90 -0.63 11.85 6.28
CA SER A 90 -0.60 11.30 4.93
C SER A 90 -1.95 11.34 4.21
N THR A 91 -3.08 11.51 4.93
CA THR A 91 -4.45 11.47 4.36
C THR A 91 -4.60 12.37 3.13
N VAL A 92 -4.03 13.58 3.15
CA VAL A 92 -4.09 14.51 2.00
C VAL A 92 -3.33 13.93 0.80
N SER A 93 -2.15 13.36 1.02
CA SER A 93 -1.33 12.75 -0.02
C SER A 93 -1.99 11.51 -0.61
N LEU A 94 -2.57 10.64 0.23
CA LEU A 94 -3.30 9.45 -0.22
C LEU A 94 -4.51 9.84 -1.07
N LYS A 95 -5.23 10.91 -0.69
CA LYS A 95 -6.34 11.46 -1.50
C LYS A 95 -5.86 11.95 -2.86
N ILE A 96 -4.74 12.68 -2.94
CA ILE A 96 -4.18 13.13 -4.22
C ILE A 96 -3.77 11.94 -5.09
N LEU A 97 -3.05 10.97 -4.52
CA LEU A 97 -2.64 9.75 -5.23
C LEU A 97 -3.84 8.97 -5.80
N HIS A 98 -4.90 8.83 -5.00
CA HIS A 98 -6.13 8.16 -5.41
C HIS A 98 -6.93 8.98 -6.45
N ASP A 99 -7.30 10.22 -6.13
CA ASP A 99 -8.25 11.01 -6.92
C ASP A 99 -7.63 11.51 -8.22
N LYS A 100 -6.38 12.01 -8.16
CA LYS A 100 -5.71 12.64 -9.30
C LYS A 100 -4.93 11.61 -10.11
N TYR A 101 -4.08 10.83 -9.46
CA TYR A 101 -3.16 9.92 -10.15
C TYR A 101 -3.73 8.52 -10.39
N LYS A 102 -4.93 8.22 -9.87
CA LYS A 102 -5.60 6.93 -10.03
C LYS A 102 -4.72 5.75 -9.60
N ILE A 103 -3.99 5.96 -8.50
CA ILE A 103 -3.14 4.95 -7.89
C ILE A 103 -3.99 4.08 -6.97
N LYS A 104 -3.89 2.76 -7.13
CA LYS A 104 -4.41 1.82 -6.14
C LYS A 104 -3.52 1.83 -4.92
N ILE A 105 -4.13 2.00 -3.76
CA ILE A 105 -3.42 1.98 -2.48
C ILE A 105 -3.90 0.78 -1.68
N ILE A 106 -2.94 -0.01 -1.18
CA ILE A 106 -3.19 -1.10 -0.23
C ILE A 106 -2.38 -0.76 1.02
N ALA A 107 -3.05 -0.63 2.15
CA ALA A 107 -2.46 -0.20 3.40
C ALA A 107 -2.82 -1.13 4.56
N THR A 108 -1.98 -1.21 5.58
CA THR A 108 -2.22 -1.98 6.81
C THR A 108 -2.12 -1.13 8.06
#